data_AF-A0A972Q7M0-F1
#
_entry.id   AF-A0A972Q7M0-F1
#
_cell.length_a   1.000
_cell.length_b   1.000
_cell.length_c   1.000
_cell.angle_alpha   90.00
_cell.angle_beta   90.00
_cell.angle_gamma   90.00
#
_symmetry.space_group_name_H-M   'P 1'
#
loop_
_entity.id
_entity.type
_entity.pdbx_description
1 polymer ?
#
loop_
_entity_poly.entity_id
_entity_poly.type
_entity_poly.pdbx_seq_one_letter_code
_entity_poly.pdbx_strand_id
1 'polypeptide(L)' 'MPHVKIRENEPFEKAFRRFVKSCEKSGLMAEIRKHQRYEKPSDARKRKSNAAKRKMRKIHMMENF' A
#
# COMPACT_ATOMS: atom_id res chain seq x y z
N MET A 1 -4.11 8.39 6.95
CA MET A 1 -4.47 9.17 5.74
C MET A 1 -3.22 9.91 5.26
N PRO A 2 -2.90 9.87 3.95
CA PRO A 2 -1.70 10.51 3.42
C PRO A 2 -1.80 12.04 3.53
N HIS A 3 -0.73 12.68 4.04
CA HIS A 3 -0.60 14.13 4.09
C HIS A 3 0.80 14.51 3.60
N VAL A 4 0.92 15.65 2.90
CA VAL A 4 2.20 16.19 2.41
C VAL A 4 2.22 17.68 2.67
N LYS A 5 3.19 18.15 3.45
CA LYS A 5 3.46 19.58 3.60
C LYS A 5 4.21 20.10 2.38
N ILE A 6 3.72 21.19 1.79
CA ILE A 6 4.37 21.86 0.65
C ILE A 6 5.53 22.72 1.19
N ARG A 7 6.66 22.72 0.50
CA ARG A 7 7.81 23.58 0.85
C ARG A 7 7.70 24.92 0.10
N GLU A 8 8.23 26.00 0.67
CA GLU A 8 8.06 27.37 0.16
C GLU A 8 8.54 27.57 -1.29
N ASN A 9 9.54 26.82 -1.76
CA ASN A 9 10.07 26.89 -3.12
C ASN A 9 9.82 25.61 -3.94
N GLU A 10 8.72 24.89 -3.68
CA GLU A 10 8.41 23.66 -4.39
C GLU A 10 7.39 23.86 -5.52
N PRO A 11 7.71 23.46 -6.77
CA PRO A 11 6.73 23.42 -7.85
C PRO A 11 5.58 22.47 -7.53
N PHE A 12 4.35 22.87 -7.89
CA PHE A 12 3.12 22.09 -7.63
C PHE A 12 3.24 20.62 -8.07
N GLU A 13 3.74 20.35 -9.28
CA GLU A 13 3.88 18.99 -9.80
C GLU A 13 4.77 18.09 -8.93
N LYS A 14 5.78 18.67 -8.27
CA LYS A 14 6.68 17.92 -7.40
C LYS A 14 5.99 17.56 -6.09
N ALA A 15 5.24 18.50 -5.52
CA ALA A 15 4.41 18.25 -4.34
C ALA A 15 3.32 17.21 -4.64
N PHE A 16 2.67 17.31 -5.80
CA PHE A 16 1.64 16.37 -6.26
C PHE A 16 2.21 14.95 -6.44
N ARG A 17 3.38 14.80 -7.08
CA ARG A 17 4.05 13.50 -7.20
C ARG A 17 4.36 12.86 -5.84
N ARG A 18 4.81 13.64 -4.85
CA ARG A 18 5.01 13.11 -3.49
C ARG A 18 3.70 12.70 -2.84
N PHE A 19 2.63 13.45 -3.05
CA PHE A 19 1.31 13.12 -2.53
C PHE A 19 0.80 11.80 -3.12
N VAL A 20 0.86 11.63 -4.44
CA VAL A 20 0.49 10.37 -5.11
C VAL A 20 1.31 9.20 -4.55
N LYS A 21 2.64 9.36 -4.43
CA LYS A 21 3.52 8.34 -3.84
C LYS A 21 3.18 8.03 -2.37
N SER A 22 2.75 9.03 -1.61
CA SER A 22 2.29 8.87 -0.22
C SER A 22 0.99 8.06 -0.17
N CYS A 23 0.04 8.35 -1.05
CA CYS A 23 -1.20 7.57 -1.22
C CYS A 23 -0.90 6.11 -1.59
N GLU A 24 0.00 5.88 -2.54
CA GLU A 24 0.43 4.54 -2.95
C GLU A 24 1.09 3.78 -1.79
N LYS A 25 2.04 4.42 -1.09
CA LYS A 25 2.75 3.83 0.06
C LYS A 25 1.81 3.51 1.22
N SER A 26 0.80 4.35 1.45
CA SER A 26 -0.19 4.13 2.51
C SER A 26 -1.09 2.90 2.26
N GLY A 27 -1.09 2.35 1.05
CA GLY A 27 -1.92 1.21 0.70
C GLY A 27 -3.39 1.56 0.46
N LEU A 28 -3.73 2.85 0.37
CA LEU A 28 -5.10 3.35 0.18
C LEU A 28 -5.82 2.66 -0.99
N MET A 29 -5.13 2.47 -2.12
CA MET A 29 -5.71 1.80 -3.28
C MET A 29 -6.02 0.31 -3.03
N ALA A 30 -5.24 -0.36 -2.19
CA ALA A 30 -5.51 -1.74 -1.79
C ALA A 30 -6.70 -1.82 -0.82
N GLU A 31 -6.85 -0.82 0.05
CA GLU A 31 -7.98 -0.69 0.96
C GLU A 31 -9.29 -0.44 0.19
N ILE A 32 -9.29 0.51 -0.75
CA ILE A 32 -10.44 0.76 -1.64
C ILE A 32 -10.87 -0.54 -2.33
N ARG A 33 -9.95 -1.28 -2.96
CA ARG A 33 -10.26 -2.55 -3.62
C ARG A 33 -10.81 -3.63 -2.68
N LYS A 34 -10.39 -3.63 -1.41
CA LYS A 34 -10.90 -4.55 -0.40
C LYS A 34 -12.33 -4.20 0.02
N HIS A 35 -12.68 -2.92 0.04
CA HIS A 35 -14.00 -2.43 0.46
C HIS A 35 -15.01 -2.26 -0.67
N GLN A 36 -14.59 -2.36 -1.93
CA GLN A 36 -15.46 -2.29 -3.11
C GLN A 36 -16.58 -3.34 -3.14
N ARG A 37 -16.41 -4.47 -2.45
CA ARG A 37 -17.41 -5.52 -2.35
C ARG A 37 -17.38 -6.18 -0.99
N TYR A 38 -18.49 -6.82 -0.61
CA TYR A 38 -18.50 -7.70 0.54
C TYR A 38 -17.53 -8.87 0.31
N GLU A 39 -16.64 -9.08 1.28
CA GLU A 39 -15.72 -10.21 1.32
C GLU A 39 -16.17 -11.16 2.44
N LYS A 40 -16.49 -12.41 2.08
CA LYS A 40 -16.89 -13.41 3.07
C LYS A 40 -15.75 -13.63 4.10
N PRO A 41 -16.04 -13.92 5.38
CA PRO A 41 -15.00 -14.15 6.39
C PRO A 41 -13.96 -15.21 6.00
N SER A 42 -14.37 -16.26 5.29
CA SER A 42 -13.45 -17.29 4.77
C SER A 42 -12.43 -16.71 3.78
N ASP A 43 -12.88 -15.86 2.87
CA ASP A 43 -12.06 -15.29 1.81
C ASP A 43 -11.11 -14.25 2.39
N ALA A 44 -11.58 -13.45 3.36
CA ALA A 44 -10.75 -12.54 4.13
C ALA A 44 -9.61 -13.28 4.87
N ARG A 45 -9.90 -14.43 5.50
CA ARG A 45 -8.88 -15.29 6.14
C ARG A 45 -7.88 -15.83 5.11
N LYS A 46 -8.37 -16.34 3.97
CA LYS A 46 -7.54 -16.86 2.88
C LYS A 46 -6.62 -15.78 2.31
N ARG A 47 -7.15 -14.57 2.07
CA ARG A 47 -6.38 -13.41 1.57
C ARG A 47 -5.28 -13.00 2.55
N LYS A 48 -5.58 -12.93 3.86
CA LYS A 48 -4.58 -12.63 4.90
C LYS A 48 -3.46 -13.68 4.94
N SER A 49 -3.80 -14.97 4.94
CA SER A 49 -2.81 -16.06 4.93
C SER A 49 -1.91 -15.99 3.69
N ASN A 50 -2.48 -15.80 2.51
CA ASN A 50 -1.73 -15.68 1.26
C ASN A 50 -0.81 -14.45 1.26
N ALA A 51 -1.26 -13.32 1.78
CA ALA A 51 -0.43 -12.12 1.91
C ALA A 51 0.77 -12.36 2.84
N ALA A 52 0.57 -13.02 3.98
CA ALA A 52 1.65 -13.39 4.90
C ALA A 52 2.66 -14.34 4.24
N LYS A 53 2.19 -15.41 3.57
CA LYS A 53 3.06 -16.34 2.83
C LYS A 53 3.89 -15.64 1.76
N ARG A 54 3.29 -14.71 1.00
CA ARG A 54 4.01 -13.91 -0.01
C ARG A 54 5.09 -13.02 0.63
N LYS A 55 4.79 -12.39 1.78
CA LYS A 55 5.74 -11.56 2.52
C LYS A 55 6.93 -12.39 3.00
N MET A 56 6.68 -13.56 3.60
CA MET A 56 7.74 -14.45 4.08
C MET A 56 8.63 -14.94 2.94
N ARG A 57 8.06 -15.36 1.81
CA ARG A 57 8.86 -15.75 0.63
C ARG A 57 9.76 -14.63 0.14
N LYS A 58 9.26 -13.38 0.15
CA LYS A 58 10.06 -12.22 -0.25
C LYS A 58 11.22 -11.98 0.71
N ILE A 59 10.98 -12.05 2.03
CA ILE A 59 12.03 -11.89 3.04
C ILE A 59 13.10 -12.96 2.88
N HIS A 60 12.69 -14.23 2.81
CA HIS A 60 13.62 -15.35 2.63
C HIS A 60 14.47 -15.22 1.36
N MET A 61 13.85 -14.78 0.25
CA MET A 61 14.60 -14.53 -0.98
C MET A 61 15.62 -13.39 -0.82
N MET A 62 15.34 -12.38 -0.01
CA MET A 62 16.27 -11.26 0.25
C MET A 62 17.37 -11.61 1.25
N GLU A 63 17.13 -12.56 2.16
CA GLU A 63 18.13 -13.04 3.14
C GLU A 63 19.17 -13.99 2.53
N ASN A 64 18.82 -14.66 1.42
CA ASN A 64 19.70 -15.60 0.73
C ASN A 64 20.53 -14.94 -0.41
N PHE A 65 20.59 -13.61 -0.46
CA PHE A 65 21.41 -12.81 -1.38
C PHE A 65 22.47 -12.04 -0.58
#